data_AF-A0A833ZLX3-F1
#
_entry.id   AF-A0A833ZLX3-F1
#
_cell.length_a   1.000
_cell.length_b   1.000
_cell.length_c   1.000
_cell.angle_alpha   90.00
_cell.angle_beta   90.00
_cell.angle_gamma   90.00
#
_symmetry.space_group_name_H-M   'P 1'
#
loop_
_entity.id
_entity.type
_entity.pdbx_description
1 polymer ?
#
loop_
_entity_poly.entity_id
_entity_poly.type
_entity_poly.pdbx_seq_one_letter_code
_entity_poly.pdbx_strand_id
1 'polypeptide(L)'
;MAPLTNEIRPVSSCTPQHIGPAIPEVSSVWFKLYIYHITGQGPPSLLLSKGTRLRKLPDIFQGYDRLLITSWGHDPGVVPTSNVLTMLNDALTHSAVLIQGHGLHGTGETVHIPFPFDDTELQGEFSRANMGVHRALQLLRGRVDVRHFCGYITMLNASSRLASRKLSDASDERGEPDLASGSDVNGSTESFEMVIEEAAVDSAAKQNSVATAEADWVPLELCFGIPLFSSELNRKVCSKIATHGLCRKESLQNLLHSSRKLALHVLNFVHSFQEGASTPDVHTEASFPSLLSQPSCADLGVPLPAKNLIFKDGTLSEWRGRSPSTLRAADLHVQ
;
A
#
# COMPACT_ATOMS: atom_id res chain seq x y z
N MET A 1 20.10 3.32 4.49
CA MET A 1 18.67 3.60 4.17
C MET A 1 17.85 2.39 4.61
N ALA A 2 16.54 2.52 4.81
CA ALA A 2 15.62 1.39 4.91
C ALA A 2 15.87 0.44 3.73
N PRO A 3 15.62 -0.87 3.88
CA PRO A 3 15.83 -1.81 2.79
C PRO A 3 15.09 -1.32 1.54
N LEU A 4 15.86 -1.12 0.47
CA LEU A 4 15.36 -0.65 -0.83
C LEU A 4 14.51 -1.73 -1.51
N THR A 5 14.72 -3.00 -1.13
CA THR A 5 14.01 -4.15 -1.69
C THR A 5 13.53 -5.06 -0.57
N ASN A 6 12.40 -5.74 -0.82
CA ASN A 6 11.78 -6.69 0.10
C ASN A 6 12.50 -8.05 0.14
N GLU A 7 13.46 -8.26 -0.76
CA GLU A 7 14.12 -9.54 -0.97
C GLU A 7 15.38 -9.70 -0.12
N ILE A 8 15.96 -8.58 0.35
CA ILE A 8 17.24 -8.58 1.05
C ILE A 8 17.02 -8.10 2.47
N ARG A 9 17.34 -8.94 3.46
CA ARG A 9 17.40 -8.48 4.84
C ARG A 9 18.59 -7.54 5.00
N PRO A 10 18.39 -6.31 5.49
CA PRO A 10 19.50 -5.40 5.73
C PRO A 10 20.40 -5.97 6.83
N VAL A 11 21.70 -5.67 6.75
CA VAL A 11 22.65 -6.04 7.80
C VAL A 11 22.15 -5.44 9.12
N SER A 12 22.01 -6.28 10.16
CA SER A 12 21.60 -5.89 11.52
C SER A 12 22.65 -5.04 12.25
N SER A 13 23.37 -4.17 11.55
CA SER A 13 24.32 -3.24 12.12
C SER A 13 23.59 -1.95 12.51
N CYS A 14 23.95 -1.41 13.68
CA CYS A 14 23.47 -0.10 14.13
C CYS A 14 24.38 1.04 13.65
N THR A 15 25.42 0.71 12.87
CA THR A 15 26.40 1.65 12.33
C THR A 15 26.82 1.23 10.90
N PRO A 16 26.70 2.13 9.90
CA PRO A 16 26.12 3.46 9.99
C PRO A 16 24.61 3.39 10.25
N GLN A 17 24.07 4.43 10.88
CA GLN A 17 22.63 4.52 11.11
C GLN A 17 21.91 4.78 9.79
N HIS A 18 20.76 4.15 9.63
CA HIS A 18 19.94 4.19 8.43
C HIS A 18 18.58 4.82 8.72
N ILE A 19 18.02 5.46 7.69
CA ILE A 19 16.69 6.06 7.75
C ILE A 19 15.63 4.95 7.68
N GLY A 20 14.80 4.82 8.71
CA GLY A 20 13.74 3.81 8.79
C GLY A 20 14.17 2.52 9.49
N PRO A 21 13.23 1.59 9.78
CA PRO A 21 13.55 0.29 10.37
C PRO A 21 14.42 -0.62 9.49
N ALA A 22 15.34 -1.38 10.10
CA ALA A 22 16.19 -2.39 9.43
C ALA A 22 15.48 -3.75 9.32
N ILE A 23 14.23 -3.75 8.86
CA ILE A 23 13.49 -4.99 8.60
C ILE A 23 12.81 -4.86 7.24
N PRO A 24 12.80 -5.89 6.37
CA PRO A 24 12.19 -5.78 5.05
C PRO A 24 10.65 -5.65 5.12
N GLU A 25 10.02 -6.03 6.24
CA GLU A 25 8.58 -5.96 6.44
C GLU A 25 8.03 -4.53 6.30
N VAL A 26 8.81 -3.50 6.66
CA VAL A 26 8.36 -2.08 6.56
C VAL A 26 8.26 -1.59 5.11
N SER A 27 8.91 -2.24 4.17
CA SER A 27 8.82 -1.93 2.74
C SER A 27 7.83 -2.86 2.01
N SER A 28 7.09 -3.68 2.75
CA SER A 28 6.23 -4.74 2.20
C SER A 28 4.73 -4.45 2.35
N VAL A 29 3.92 -5.29 1.72
CA VAL A 29 2.45 -5.32 1.86
C VAL A 29 2.00 -5.40 3.33
N TRP A 30 2.77 -6.06 4.20
CA TRP A 30 2.45 -6.12 5.62
C TRP A 30 2.41 -4.75 6.28
N PHE A 31 3.28 -3.84 5.87
CA PHE A 31 3.32 -2.51 6.45
C PHE A 31 2.12 -1.67 6.02
N LYS A 32 1.64 -1.83 4.79
CA LYS A 32 0.36 -1.23 4.33
C LYS A 32 -0.78 -1.68 5.23
N LEU A 33 -0.91 -3.00 5.47
CA LEU A 33 -1.95 -3.54 6.36
C LEU A 33 -1.77 -3.11 7.81
N TYR A 34 -0.53 -3.00 8.30
CA TYR A 34 -0.22 -2.50 9.64
C TYR A 34 -0.69 -1.05 9.81
N ILE A 35 -0.42 -0.18 8.83
CA ILE A 35 -0.91 1.21 8.82
C ILE A 35 -2.44 1.24 8.92
N TYR A 36 -3.14 0.42 8.15
CA TYR A 36 -4.60 0.38 8.17
C TYR A 36 -5.13 -0.13 9.51
N HIS A 37 -4.47 -1.15 10.08
CA HIS A 37 -4.81 -1.70 11.39
C HIS A 37 -4.65 -0.68 12.52
N ILE A 38 -3.55 0.09 12.56
CA ILE A 38 -3.31 1.05 13.65
C ILE A 38 -4.08 2.36 13.49
N THR A 39 -4.37 2.77 12.26
CA THR A 39 -5.12 4.02 12.01
C THR A 39 -6.63 3.80 11.96
N GLY A 40 -7.08 2.57 11.71
CA GLY A 40 -8.47 2.27 11.41
C GLY A 40 -8.95 2.90 10.09
N GLN A 41 -8.01 3.39 9.27
CA GLN A 41 -8.29 4.11 8.03
C GLN A 41 -7.41 3.56 6.91
N GLY A 42 -8.00 3.37 5.74
CA GLY A 42 -7.34 2.80 4.58
C GLY A 42 -8.38 2.46 3.52
N PRO A 43 -7.96 2.26 2.26
CA PRO A 43 -8.87 1.77 1.24
C PRO A 43 -9.35 0.34 1.58
N PRO A 44 -10.56 -0.06 1.16
CA PRO A 44 -10.96 -1.46 1.21
C PRO A 44 -9.88 -2.32 0.58
N SER A 45 -9.36 -3.29 1.34
CA SER A 45 -8.19 -4.07 0.94
C SER A 45 -8.40 -5.55 1.21
N LEU A 46 -7.93 -6.39 0.30
CA LEU A 46 -7.99 -7.85 0.40
C LEU A 46 -6.62 -8.43 0.05
N LEU A 47 -5.97 -9.05 1.02
CA LEU A 47 -4.75 -9.81 0.82
C LEU A 47 -5.11 -11.28 0.62
N LEU A 48 -4.68 -11.84 -0.49
CA LEU A 48 -4.89 -13.23 -0.85
C LEU A 48 -3.57 -14.00 -0.81
N SER A 49 -3.57 -15.15 -0.13
CA SER A 49 -2.45 -16.07 -0.12
C SER A 49 -2.30 -16.76 -1.48
N LYS A 50 -1.05 -17.08 -1.81
CA LYS A 50 -0.70 -17.82 -3.03
C LYS A 50 -1.52 -19.10 -3.15
N GLY A 51 -2.04 -19.38 -4.34
CA GLY A 51 -2.87 -20.53 -4.64
C GLY A 51 -4.37 -20.31 -4.41
N THR A 52 -4.78 -19.16 -3.84
CA THR A 52 -6.21 -18.83 -3.74
C THR A 52 -6.80 -18.63 -5.14
N ARG A 53 -7.99 -19.22 -5.38
CA ARG A 53 -8.71 -19.05 -6.65
C ARG A 53 -10.01 -18.29 -6.44
N LEU A 54 -10.15 -17.15 -7.11
CA LEU A 54 -11.36 -16.34 -7.09
C LEU A 54 -12.32 -16.76 -8.22
N ARG A 55 -13.58 -17.01 -7.87
CA ARG A 55 -14.66 -17.25 -8.85
C ARG A 55 -15.38 -15.97 -9.27
N LYS A 56 -15.37 -14.97 -8.40
CA LYS A 56 -15.99 -13.66 -8.58
C LYS A 56 -15.14 -12.64 -7.81
N LEU A 57 -15.10 -11.41 -8.30
CA LEU A 57 -14.57 -10.29 -7.53
C LEU A 57 -15.43 -10.07 -6.27
N PRO A 58 -14.83 -9.96 -5.07
CA PRO A 58 -15.55 -9.70 -3.83
C PRO A 58 -16.36 -8.40 -3.86
N ASP A 59 -17.51 -8.41 -3.18
CA ASP A 59 -18.49 -7.31 -3.27
C ASP A 59 -17.95 -5.96 -2.74
N ILE A 60 -16.90 -5.99 -1.90
CA ILE A 60 -16.21 -4.77 -1.45
C ILE A 60 -15.58 -3.95 -2.58
N PHE A 61 -15.36 -4.56 -3.75
CA PHE A 61 -14.73 -3.93 -4.90
C PHE A 61 -15.71 -3.64 -6.05
N GLN A 62 -16.99 -4.02 -5.94
CA GLN A 62 -17.94 -3.87 -7.05
C GLN A 62 -18.23 -2.41 -7.43
N GLY A 63 -18.04 -1.46 -6.51
CA GLY A 63 -18.21 -0.03 -6.78
C GLY A 63 -16.98 0.68 -7.33
N TYR A 64 -15.87 -0.04 -7.56
CA TYR A 64 -14.61 0.53 -8.03
C TYR A 64 -14.39 0.22 -9.51
N ASP A 65 -14.16 1.25 -10.32
CA ASP A 65 -13.75 1.10 -11.72
C ASP A 65 -12.29 0.66 -11.85
N ARG A 66 -11.45 1.11 -10.89
CA ARG A 66 -10.01 0.81 -10.86
C ARG A 66 -9.59 0.28 -9.50
N LEU A 67 -8.76 -0.76 -9.54
CA LEU A 67 -8.18 -1.42 -8.37
C LEU A 67 -6.67 -1.31 -8.41
N LEU A 68 -6.05 -1.15 -7.24
CA LEU A 68 -4.60 -1.20 -7.07
C LEU A 68 -4.21 -2.63 -6.71
N ILE A 69 -3.41 -3.27 -7.55
CA ILE A 69 -2.94 -4.63 -7.39
C ILE A 69 -1.47 -4.60 -7.02
N THR A 70 -1.09 -5.21 -5.90
CA THR A 70 0.31 -5.36 -5.47
C THR A 70 0.63 -6.83 -5.31
N SER A 71 1.38 -7.40 -6.25
CA SER A 71 1.92 -8.76 -6.12
C SER A 71 3.07 -8.78 -5.11
N TRP A 72 3.26 -9.90 -4.42
CA TRP A 72 4.29 -10.01 -3.39
C TRP A 72 5.69 -9.73 -3.94
N GLY A 73 6.37 -8.72 -3.42
CA GLY A 73 7.73 -8.35 -3.88
C GLY A 73 7.78 -7.50 -5.15
N HIS A 74 6.63 -7.15 -5.74
CA HIS A 74 6.56 -6.32 -6.94
C HIS A 74 5.90 -4.96 -6.66
N ASP A 75 6.16 -4.01 -7.55
CA ASP A 75 5.55 -2.69 -7.51
C ASP A 75 4.04 -2.75 -7.77
N PRO A 76 3.26 -1.84 -7.17
CA PRO A 76 1.81 -1.81 -7.33
C PRO A 76 1.41 -1.29 -8.72
N GLY A 77 0.35 -1.87 -9.30
CA GLY A 77 -0.22 -1.45 -10.58
C GLY A 77 -1.72 -1.17 -10.50
N VAL A 78 -2.18 -0.11 -11.18
CA VAL A 78 -3.62 0.24 -11.24
C VAL A 78 -4.26 -0.43 -12.45
N VAL A 79 -5.32 -1.18 -12.20
CA VAL A 79 -5.94 -2.07 -13.20
C VAL A 79 -7.46 -1.85 -13.24
N PRO A 80 -8.09 -1.83 -14.43
CA PRO A 80 -9.54 -1.78 -14.54
C PRO A 80 -10.22 -3.06 -14.01
N THR A 81 -11.37 -2.90 -13.37
CA THR A 81 -12.15 -3.99 -12.78
C THR A 81 -12.66 -5.01 -13.81
N SER A 82 -12.79 -4.64 -15.09
CA SER A 82 -13.30 -5.51 -16.16
C SER A 82 -12.47 -6.79 -16.37
N ASN A 83 -11.14 -6.69 -16.28
CA ASN A 83 -10.22 -7.79 -16.59
C ASN A 83 -9.49 -8.35 -15.36
N VAL A 84 -9.78 -7.79 -14.18
CA VAL A 84 -8.98 -8.04 -12.96
C VAL A 84 -9.05 -9.49 -12.51
N LEU A 85 -10.17 -10.19 -12.70
CA LEU A 85 -10.35 -11.55 -12.17
C LEU A 85 -9.40 -12.57 -12.80
N THR A 86 -9.20 -12.48 -14.12
CA THR A 86 -8.29 -13.38 -14.84
C THR A 86 -6.84 -13.11 -14.44
N MET A 87 -6.44 -11.84 -14.42
CA MET A 87 -5.08 -11.45 -14.02
C MET A 87 -4.79 -11.79 -12.55
N LEU A 88 -5.74 -11.61 -11.64
CA LEU A 88 -5.57 -12.03 -10.24
C LEU A 88 -5.37 -13.52 -10.10
N ASN A 89 -6.19 -14.33 -10.79
CA ASN A 89 -6.05 -15.78 -10.73
C ASN A 89 -4.71 -16.26 -11.31
N ASP A 90 -4.21 -15.59 -12.35
CA ASP A 90 -2.87 -15.87 -12.91
C ASP A 90 -1.76 -15.50 -11.92
N ALA A 91 -1.77 -14.27 -11.39
CA ALA A 91 -0.79 -13.80 -10.41
C ALA A 91 -0.77 -14.66 -9.13
N LEU A 92 -1.95 -15.13 -8.68
CA LEU A 92 -2.11 -15.97 -7.50
C LEU A 92 -1.52 -17.38 -7.67
N THR A 93 -1.25 -17.84 -8.90
CA THR A 93 -0.50 -19.09 -9.11
C THR A 93 0.97 -18.96 -8.70
N HIS A 94 1.52 -17.76 -8.80
CA HIS A 94 2.95 -17.50 -8.58
C HIS A 94 3.25 -16.82 -7.24
N SER A 95 2.38 -15.92 -6.77
CA SER A 95 2.63 -15.10 -5.57
C SER A 95 1.35 -14.79 -4.78
N ALA A 96 1.50 -14.25 -3.57
CA ALA A 96 0.39 -13.64 -2.84
C ALA A 96 0.09 -12.25 -3.42
N VAL A 97 -1.17 -11.81 -3.37
CA VAL A 97 -1.61 -10.56 -4.03
C VAL A 97 -2.46 -9.73 -3.09
N LEU A 98 -2.11 -8.45 -2.94
CA LEU A 98 -2.96 -7.43 -2.30
C LEU A 98 -3.81 -6.72 -3.35
N ILE A 99 -5.11 -6.67 -3.11
CA ILE A 99 -6.10 -5.96 -3.93
C ILE A 99 -6.62 -4.79 -3.11
N GLN A 100 -6.65 -3.59 -3.67
CA GLN A 100 -7.15 -2.40 -2.97
C GLN A 100 -8.08 -1.58 -3.86
N GLY A 101 -9.13 -1.00 -3.28
CA GLY A 101 -9.97 -0.03 -3.98
C GLY A 101 -9.17 1.24 -4.29
N HIS A 102 -9.04 1.60 -5.57
CA HIS A 102 -8.26 2.76 -5.98
C HIS A 102 -9.13 3.93 -6.45
N GLY A 103 -10.07 3.70 -7.37
CA GLY A 103 -10.97 4.74 -7.87
C GLY A 103 -12.39 4.23 -8.13
N LEU A 104 -13.37 4.97 -7.64
CA LEU A 104 -14.79 4.67 -7.78
C LEU A 104 -15.30 4.98 -9.20
N HIS A 105 -14.88 6.12 -9.76
CA HIS A 105 -15.31 6.61 -11.07
C HIS A 105 -14.10 7.06 -11.89
N GLY A 106 -13.25 6.11 -12.31
CA GLY A 106 -11.95 6.37 -12.93
C GLY A 106 -10.76 6.18 -11.98
N THR A 107 -9.67 6.93 -12.19
CA THR A 107 -8.45 6.85 -11.37
C THR A 107 -8.63 7.65 -10.09
N GLY A 108 -8.24 7.07 -8.94
CA GLY A 108 -8.26 7.78 -7.66
C GLY A 108 -7.20 8.87 -7.64
N GLU A 109 -7.43 9.92 -6.86
CA GLU A 109 -6.44 10.97 -6.68
C GLU A 109 -5.46 10.59 -5.56
N THR A 110 -4.17 10.67 -5.83
CA THR A 110 -3.10 10.45 -4.86
C THR A 110 -2.40 11.77 -4.53
N VAL A 111 -2.03 11.95 -3.27
CA VAL A 111 -1.23 13.10 -2.81
C VAL A 111 -0.13 12.61 -1.89
N HIS A 112 1.11 13.02 -2.17
CA HIS A 112 2.27 12.70 -1.34
C HIS A 112 2.54 13.80 -0.31
N ILE A 113 2.61 13.41 0.95
CA ILE A 113 2.80 14.31 2.08
C ILE A 113 4.14 13.97 2.74
N PRO A 114 5.15 14.85 2.63
CA PRO A 114 6.46 14.62 3.21
C PRO A 114 6.42 14.84 4.73
N PHE A 115 7.16 14.01 5.47
CA PHE A 115 7.33 14.14 6.92
C PHE A 115 8.82 14.17 7.29
N PRO A 116 9.22 14.79 8.42
CA PRO A 116 8.40 15.30 9.54
C PRO A 116 7.50 16.50 9.27
N PHE A 117 6.38 16.61 10.00
CA PHE A 117 5.46 17.74 9.90
C PHE A 117 5.94 18.95 10.69
N ASP A 118 5.79 20.13 10.11
CA ASP A 118 6.04 21.43 10.75
C ASP A 118 4.87 21.83 11.65
N ASP A 119 5.10 22.68 12.66
CA ASP A 119 4.03 23.10 13.58
C ASP A 119 2.88 23.83 12.87
N THR A 120 3.17 24.49 11.74
CA THR A 120 2.18 25.14 10.89
C THR A 120 1.28 24.14 10.14
N GLU A 121 1.82 22.98 9.75
CA GLU A 121 1.08 21.89 9.07
C GLU A 121 0.22 21.08 10.07
N LEU A 122 0.49 21.23 11.36
CA LEU A 122 -0.23 20.57 12.45
C LEU A 122 -1.36 21.44 13.01
N GLN A 123 -1.45 22.70 12.58
CA GLN A 123 -2.47 23.65 13.02
C GLN A 123 -3.39 24.03 11.86
N GLY A 124 -4.58 24.53 12.20
CA GLY A 124 -5.58 24.99 11.23
C GLY A 124 -6.61 23.94 10.83
N GLU A 125 -7.38 24.27 9.81
CA GLU A 125 -8.43 23.39 9.28
C GLU A 125 -7.88 22.43 8.23
N PHE A 126 -8.54 21.28 8.10
CA PHE A 126 -8.23 20.31 7.07
C PHE A 126 -8.46 20.92 5.68
N SER A 127 -7.46 20.79 4.81
CA SER A 127 -7.59 21.15 3.40
C SER A 127 -6.69 20.29 2.54
N ARG A 128 -6.91 20.29 1.22
CA ARG A 128 -6.05 19.57 0.27
C ARG A 128 -4.57 19.95 0.39
N ALA A 129 -4.29 21.21 0.77
CA ALA A 129 -2.93 21.71 0.99
C ALA A 129 -2.41 21.42 2.42
N ASN A 130 -3.30 21.32 3.40
CA ASN A 130 -2.97 21.08 4.80
C ASN A 130 -3.52 19.73 5.26
N MET A 131 -2.86 18.66 4.82
CA MET A 131 -3.24 17.30 5.19
C MET A 131 -2.67 16.89 6.57
N GLY A 132 -1.72 17.64 7.14
CA GLY A 132 -1.01 17.28 8.39
C GLY A 132 -1.93 17.13 9.61
N VAL A 133 -3.07 17.82 9.61
CA VAL A 133 -4.13 17.73 10.62
C VAL A 133 -5.00 16.48 10.51
N HIS A 134 -4.93 15.73 9.41
CA HIS A 134 -5.78 14.56 9.17
C HIS A 134 -5.63 13.49 10.28
N ARG A 135 -6.76 12.94 10.74
CA ARG A 135 -6.78 12.02 11.89
C ARG A 135 -5.82 10.82 11.75
N ALA A 136 -5.74 10.22 10.57
CA ALA A 136 -4.82 9.10 10.33
C ALA A 136 -3.34 9.51 10.49
N LEU A 137 -2.96 10.71 10.06
CA LEU A 137 -1.56 11.19 10.18
C LEU A 137 -1.22 11.52 11.64
N GLN A 138 -2.18 12.04 12.41
CA GLN A 138 -2.02 12.21 13.85
C GLN A 138 -1.77 10.87 14.57
N LEU A 139 -2.51 9.82 14.19
CA LEU A 139 -2.31 8.47 14.75
C LEU A 139 -0.95 7.89 14.35
N LEU A 140 -0.54 8.05 13.09
CA LEU A 140 0.79 7.63 12.61
C LEU A 140 1.91 8.36 13.36
N ARG A 141 1.75 9.64 13.68
CA ARG A 141 2.71 10.40 14.48
C ARG A 141 2.91 9.81 15.88
N GLY A 142 1.86 9.29 16.50
CA GLY A 142 1.96 8.66 17.82
C GLY A 142 2.44 7.19 17.80
N ARG A 143 2.08 6.43 16.76
CA ARG A 143 2.31 4.98 16.70
C ARG A 143 3.57 4.57 15.92
N VAL A 144 3.89 5.30 14.86
CA VAL A 144 5.01 5.04 13.92
C VAL A 144 6.18 6.02 14.14
N ASP A 145 5.92 7.13 14.84
CA ASP A 145 6.89 8.19 15.17
C ASP A 145 7.48 8.93 13.95
N VAL A 146 6.59 9.51 13.15
CA VAL A 146 6.96 10.33 11.97
C VAL A 146 7.70 11.64 12.32
N ARG A 147 8.06 11.87 13.58
CA ARG A 147 8.84 13.04 14.03
C ARG A 147 10.34 12.81 13.85
N HIS A 148 10.80 11.61 14.20
CA HIS A 148 12.23 11.27 14.16
C HIS A 148 12.62 10.57 12.86
N PHE A 149 11.65 10.00 12.13
CA PHE A 149 11.86 9.50 10.78
C PHE A 149 11.65 10.58 9.72
N CYS A 150 12.17 10.34 8.52
CA CYS A 150 11.80 11.09 7.32
C CYS A 150 11.30 10.17 6.22
N GLY A 151 10.49 10.73 5.35
CA GLY A 151 9.83 9.99 4.29
C GLY A 151 8.62 10.74 3.75
N TYR A 152 7.72 9.99 3.14
CA TYR A 152 6.45 10.53 2.67
C TYR A 152 5.31 9.54 2.90
N ILE A 153 4.11 10.09 3.03
CA ILE A 153 2.86 9.34 3.15
C ILE A 153 2.03 9.64 1.91
N THR A 154 1.57 8.61 1.23
CA THR A 154 0.66 8.73 0.11
C THR A 154 -0.77 8.64 0.64
N MET A 155 -1.56 9.68 0.45
CA MET A 155 -2.99 9.69 0.72
C MET A 155 -3.75 9.43 -0.58
N LEU A 156 -4.86 8.71 -0.49
CA LEU A 156 -5.73 8.36 -1.60
C LEU A 156 -7.13 8.94 -1.38
N ASN A 157 -7.68 9.56 -2.42
CA ASN A 157 -9.10 9.89 -2.54
C ASN A 157 -9.70 9.14 -3.74
N ALA A 158 -10.41 8.05 -3.44
CA ALA A 158 -11.02 7.19 -4.45
C ALA A 158 -12.25 7.81 -5.14
N SER A 159 -12.84 8.84 -4.54
CA SER A 159 -14.04 9.51 -5.04
C SER A 159 -13.72 10.68 -5.98
N SER A 160 -12.44 11.06 -6.09
CA SER A 160 -12.03 12.24 -6.86
C SER A 160 -12.36 12.08 -8.35
N ARG A 161 -13.18 12.99 -8.86
CA ARG A 161 -13.49 13.10 -10.30
C ARG A 161 -12.47 13.95 -11.06
N LEU A 162 -11.45 14.48 -10.39
CA LEU A 162 -10.47 15.38 -11.01
C LEU A 162 -9.53 14.63 -11.96
N ALA A 163 -9.27 13.34 -11.71
CA ALA A 163 -8.38 12.54 -12.55
C ALA A 163 -9.00 12.14 -13.90
N SER A 164 -10.34 12.05 -14.01
CA SER A 164 -11.00 11.64 -15.26
C SER A 164 -10.93 12.68 -16.38
N ARG A 165 -10.68 13.95 -16.05
CA ARG A 165 -10.63 15.05 -17.04
C ARG A 165 -9.30 15.16 -17.78
N LYS A 166 -8.21 14.56 -17.28
CA LYS A 166 -6.88 14.65 -17.94
C LYS A 166 -6.72 13.74 -19.16
N LEU A 167 -7.58 12.73 -19.32
CA LEU A 167 -7.52 11.79 -20.45
C LEU A 167 -8.38 12.21 -21.66
N SER A 168 -9.24 13.23 -21.54
CA SER A 168 -10.24 13.56 -22.56
C SER A 168 -9.89 14.76 -23.45
N ASP A 169 -8.68 15.33 -23.36
CA ASP A 169 -8.29 16.52 -24.13
C ASP A 169 -7.17 16.28 -25.16
N ALA A 170 -7.16 15.10 -25.79
CA ALA A 170 -6.47 14.89 -27.05
C ALA A 170 -7.47 15.13 -28.19
N SER A 171 -7.62 16.39 -28.58
CA SER A 171 -8.44 16.79 -29.72
C SER A 171 -7.74 16.45 -31.04
N ASP A 172 -8.33 15.48 -31.75
CA ASP A 172 -8.65 15.47 -33.17
C ASP A 172 -7.90 16.48 -34.08
N GLU A 173 -6.68 16.12 -34.53
CA GLU A 173 -6.12 16.68 -35.78
C GLU A 173 -6.10 15.59 -36.87
N ARG A 174 -6.97 15.85 -37.85
CA ARG A 174 -7.27 15.14 -39.08
C ARG A 174 -6.04 15.02 -40.01
N GLY A 175 -5.68 13.79 -40.40
CA GLY A 175 -4.75 13.49 -41.49
C GLY A 175 -5.00 12.11 -42.10
N GLU A 176 -5.37 12.09 -43.38
CA GLU A 176 -5.74 10.91 -44.21
C GLU A 176 -4.55 9.95 -44.53
N PRO A 177 -4.82 8.72 -45.03
CA PRO A 177 -3.95 7.56 -44.91
C PRO A 177 -3.05 7.32 -46.13
N ASP A 178 -1.88 6.72 -45.92
CA ASP A 178 -1.12 6.09 -47.01
C ASP A 178 -0.72 4.65 -46.65
N LEU A 179 -0.94 3.78 -47.63
CA LEU A 179 -0.87 2.33 -47.60
C LEU A 179 0.57 1.82 -47.80
N ALA A 180 1.03 0.88 -46.97
CA ALA A 180 1.92 -0.22 -47.40
C ALA A 180 2.09 -1.34 -46.34
N SER A 181 1.38 -2.45 -46.57
CA SER A 181 1.85 -3.86 -46.55
C SER A 181 2.96 -4.32 -45.59
N GLY A 182 2.66 -5.33 -44.75
CA GLY A 182 3.68 -6.25 -44.21
C GLY A 182 3.29 -7.09 -42.99
N SER A 183 2.71 -8.28 -43.24
CA SER A 183 2.75 -9.56 -42.48
C SER A 183 2.70 -9.65 -40.95
N ASP A 184 1.73 -10.45 -40.50
CA ASP A 184 1.63 -11.32 -39.32
C ASP A 184 2.85 -11.47 -38.39
N VAL A 185 2.63 -11.31 -37.08
CA VAL A 185 2.81 -12.37 -36.07
C VAL A 185 2.15 -11.93 -34.77
N ASN A 186 1.30 -12.82 -34.26
CA ASN A 186 0.59 -12.75 -32.99
C ASN A 186 1.60 -12.70 -31.82
N GLY A 187 1.71 -11.56 -31.16
CA GLY A 187 2.51 -11.35 -29.97
C GLY A 187 1.75 -10.48 -28.98
N SER A 188 0.85 -11.09 -28.21
CA SER A 188 0.17 -10.42 -27.11
C SER A 188 1.16 -10.23 -25.95
N THR A 189 2.04 -9.26 -26.08
CA THR A 189 2.77 -8.65 -24.96
C THR A 189 1.92 -7.51 -24.43
N GLU A 190 1.06 -7.81 -23.46
CA GLU A 190 0.52 -6.78 -22.58
C GLU A 190 1.65 -6.34 -21.65
N SER A 191 2.42 -5.37 -22.12
CA SER A 191 3.45 -4.69 -21.36
C SER A 191 2.78 -3.99 -20.18
N PHE A 192 3.15 -4.38 -18.95
CA PHE A 192 2.83 -3.61 -17.76
C PHE A 192 3.42 -2.21 -17.92
N GLU A 193 2.57 -1.22 -18.14
CA GLU A 193 2.98 0.18 -18.21
C GLU A 193 3.47 0.60 -16.82
N MET A 194 4.76 0.90 -16.74
CA MET A 194 5.40 1.44 -15.54
C MET A 194 4.91 2.87 -15.35
N VAL A 195 3.99 3.07 -14.41
CA VAL A 195 3.46 4.40 -14.10
C VAL A 195 4.52 5.16 -13.26
N ILE A 196 5.38 5.92 -13.93
CA ILE A 196 6.05 7.06 -13.30
C ILE A 196 5.05 8.21 -13.35
N GLU A 197 4.34 8.46 -12.25
CA GLU A 197 3.49 9.64 -12.10
C GLU A 197 4.39 10.89 -11.97
N GLU A 198 4.75 11.49 -13.11
CA GLU A 198 5.24 12.87 -13.15
C GLU A 198 4.05 13.83 -13.03
N ALA A 199 3.87 14.41 -11.84
CA ALA A 199 3.00 15.55 -11.66
C ALA A 199 3.68 16.82 -12.22
N ALA A 200 3.57 17.06 -13.52
CA ALA A 200 3.78 18.39 -14.08
C ALA A 200 2.63 19.30 -13.64
N VAL A 201 2.93 20.24 -12.74
CA VAL A 201 2.03 21.33 -12.35
C VAL A 201 2.35 22.53 -13.23
N ASP A 202 1.64 22.67 -14.34
CA ASP A 202 1.62 23.94 -15.06
C ASP A 202 0.69 24.92 -14.35
N SER A 203 1.23 26.12 -14.12
CA SER A 203 0.56 27.20 -13.43
C SER A 203 -0.45 27.88 -14.35
N ALA A 204 -1.54 28.38 -13.74
CA ALA A 204 -2.59 29.21 -14.31
C ALA A 204 -3.78 28.49 -15.01
N ALA A 205 -4.65 27.88 -14.19
CA ALA A 205 -6.08 27.81 -14.51
C ALA A 205 -6.91 27.92 -13.23
N LYS A 206 -7.92 28.80 -13.26
CA LYS A 206 -8.83 29.18 -12.16
C LYS A 206 -9.28 27.99 -11.31
N GLN A 207 -9.00 28.09 -10.01
CA GLN A 207 -9.49 27.17 -8.98
C GLN A 207 -11.02 27.17 -8.95
N ASN A 208 -11.61 26.00 -9.22
CA ASN A 208 -12.93 25.65 -8.75
C ASN A 208 -12.75 24.42 -7.84
N SER A 209 -12.20 24.64 -6.64
CA SER A 209 -11.98 23.58 -5.67
C SER A 209 -13.32 23.20 -5.03
N VAL A 210 -13.91 22.10 -5.49
CA VAL A 210 -14.91 21.40 -4.69
C VAL A 210 -14.24 21.02 -3.37
N ALA A 211 -14.79 21.48 -2.25
CA ALA A 211 -14.27 21.13 -0.93
C ALA A 211 -14.34 19.62 -0.74
N THR A 212 -13.19 18.94 -0.76
CA THR A 212 -13.11 17.51 -0.45
C THR A 212 -13.15 17.34 1.05
N ALA A 213 -13.99 16.43 1.56
CA ALA A 213 -14.08 16.19 2.98
C ALA A 213 -12.85 15.43 3.49
N GLU A 214 -12.52 15.59 4.77
CA GLU A 214 -11.43 14.81 5.42
C GLU A 214 -11.66 13.30 5.25
N ALA A 215 -12.91 12.85 5.41
CA ALA A 215 -13.28 11.44 5.32
C ALA A 215 -13.09 10.79 3.95
N ASP A 216 -12.93 11.58 2.88
CA ASP A 216 -12.68 11.06 1.53
C ASP A 216 -11.21 10.64 1.33
N TRP A 217 -10.32 11.08 2.23
CA TRP A 217 -8.90 10.82 2.16
C TRP A 217 -8.50 9.71 3.13
N VAL A 218 -7.77 8.72 2.64
CA VAL A 218 -7.26 7.62 3.46
C VAL A 218 -5.77 7.40 3.20
N PRO A 219 -4.99 6.98 4.22
CA PRO A 219 -3.60 6.62 3.98
C PRO A 219 -3.55 5.39 3.07
N LEU A 220 -2.75 5.47 2.01
CA LEU A 220 -2.48 4.36 1.10
C LEU A 220 -1.16 3.69 1.48
N GLU A 221 -0.11 4.48 1.70
CA GLU A 221 1.23 3.96 1.95
C GLU A 221 2.09 4.96 2.74
N LEU A 222 3.04 4.46 3.52
CA LEU A 222 4.08 5.24 4.19
C LEU A 222 5.43 4.68 3.79
N CYS A 223 6.25 5.50 3.13
CA CYS A 223 7.60 5.13 2.71
C CYS A 223 8.61 5.93 3.52
N PHE A 224 9.59 5.23 4.10
CA PHE A 224 10.73 5.85 4.76
C PHE A 224 11.85 6.17 3.76
N GLY A 225 12.52 7.30 3.95
CA GLY A 225 13.67 7.68 3.13
C GLY A 225 13.36 8.74 2.10
N ILE A 226 14.31 8.89 1.16
CA ILE A 226 14.29 9.97 0.18
C ILE A 226 13.75 9.40 -1.14
N PRO A 227 12.65 9.93 -1.68
CA PRO A 227 12.12 9.48 -2.96
C PRO A 227 13.08 9.86 -4.09
N LEU A 228 13.36 8.92 -4.99
CA LEU A 228 14.34 9.11 -6.08
C LEU A 228 13.69 9.63 -7.37
N PHE A 229 12.44 9.25 -7.64
CA PHE A 229 11.78 9.47 -8.93
C PHE A 229 10.89 10.73 -8.97
N SER A 230 10.84 11.50 -7.89
CA SER A 230 10.10 12.76 -7.84
C SER A 230 11.01 13.87 -7.32
N SER A 231 11.48 14.73 -8.22
CA SER A 231 12.37 15.85 -7.88
C SER A 231 11.71 16.83 -6.89
N GLU A 232 10.42 17.10 -7.04
CA GLU A 232 9.69 17.97 -6.11
C GLU A 232 9.57 17.34 -4.72
N LEU A 233 9.12 16.08 -4.63
CA LEU A 233 8.98 15.41 -3.34
C LEU A 233 10.33 15.17 -2.67
N ASN A 234 11.35 14.81 -3.44
CA ASN A 234 12.73 14.68 -2.98
C ASN A 234 13.20 15.97 -2.31
N ARG A 235 13.04 17.11 -3.00
CA ARG A 235 13.43 18.42 -2.46
C ARG A 235 12.69 18.75 -1.17
N LYS A 236 11.38 18.46 -1.08
CA LYS A 236 10.59 18.68 0.14
C LYS A 236 11.08 17.80 1.30
N VAL A 237 11.33 16.51 1.07
CA VAL A 237 11.84 15.57 2.08
C VAL A 237 13.25 15.98 2.54
N CYS A 238 14.16 16.29 1.61
CA CYS A 238 15.51 16.76 1.91
C CYS A 238 15.49 18.07 2.71
N SER A 239 14.61 19.01 2.35
CA SER A 239 14.41 20.25 3.10
C SER A 239 13.98 19.95 4.54
N LYS A 240 13.00 19.05 4.75
CA LYS A 240 12.54 18.63 6.08
C LYS A 240 13.62 17.92 6.90
N ILE A 241 14.46 17.10 6.27
CA ILE A 241 15.62 16.46 6.94
C ILE A 241 16.57 17.53 7.51
N ALA A 242 16.84 18.58 6.72
CA ALA A 242 17.73 19.66 7.11
C ALA A 242 17.12 20.56 8.20
N THR A 243 15.86 21.00 8.04
CA THR A 243 15.19 21.90 8.98
C THR A 243 14.95 21.26 10.33
N HIS A 244 14.55 19.98 10.37
CA HIS A 244 14.35 19.23 11.62
C HIS A 244 15.65 18.67 12.21
N GLY A 245 16.79 18.84 11.52
CA GLY A 245 18.09 18.41 12.03
C GLY A 245 18.16 16.92 12.34
N LEU A 246 17.58 16.08 11.48
CA LEU A 246 17.45 14.63 11.73
C LEU A 246 18.81 13.90 11.73
N CYS A 247 19.84 14.49 11.12
CA CYS A 247 21.20 13.95 11.09
C CYS A 247 22.07 14.39 12.28
N ARG A 248 21.52 15.12 13.26
CA ARG A 248 22.25 15.47 14.50
C ARG A 248 22.40 14.23 15.40
N LYS A 249 23.49 14.17 16.16
CA LYS A 249 23.83 13.01 17.02
C LYS A 249 22.69 12.57 17.95
N GLU A 250 21.96 13.52 18.54
CA GLU A 250 20.82 13.24 19.43
C GLU A 250 19.61 12.70 18.65
N SER A 251 19.24 13.35 17.53
CA SER A 251 18.16 12.90 16.64
C SER A 251 18.40 11.49 16.13
N LEU A 252 19.65 11.18 15.79
CA LEU A 252 20.15 9.89 15.36
C LEU A 252 19.98 8.80 16.44
N GLN A 253 20.18 9.12 17.72
CA GLN A 253 19.91 8.19 18.82
C GLN A 253 18.40 7.94 19.01
N ASN A 254 17.58 8.97 18.92
CA ASN A 254 16.12 8.84 18.98
C ASN A 254 15.59 8.01 17.80
N LEU A 255 16.11 8.26 16.59
CA LEU A 255 15.82 7.48 15.39
C LEU A 255 16.09 5.99 15.60
N LEU A 256 17.23 5.62 16.19
CA LEU A 256 17.54 4.22 16.49
C LEU A 256 16.54 3.59 17.46
N HIS A 257 16.15 4.33 18.52
CA HIS A 257 15.15 3.83 19.47
C HIS A 257 13.79 3.62 18.80
N SER A 258 13.32 4.61 18.04
CA SER A 258 12.06 4.55 17.31
C SER A 258 12.06 3.48 16.24
N SER A 259 13.20 3.27 15.56
CA SER A 259 13.45 2.21 14.56
C SER A 259 13.25 0.83 15.15
N ARG A 260 13.86 0.56 16.31
CA ARG A 260 13.70 -0.72 17.00
C ARG A 260 12.29 -0.94 17.51
N LYS A 261 11.68 0.09 18.12
CA LYS A 261 10.31 0.01 18.64
C LYS A 261 9.30 -0.29 17.52
N LEU A 262 9.41 0.42 16.40
CA LEU A 262 8.56 0.21 15.24
C LEU A 262 8.77 -1.18 14.64
N ALA A 263 10.03 -1.62 14.50
CA ALA A 263 10.34 -2.96 14.01
C ALA A 263 9.66 -4.05 14.86
N LEU A 264 9.75 -3.96 16.18
CA LEU A 264 9.11 -4.92 17.08
C LEU A 264 7.58 -4.92 16.93
N HIS A 265 6.95 -3.75 16.82
CA HIS A 265 5.50 -3.67 16.61
C HIS A 265 5.07 -4.30 15.29
N VAL A 266 5.81 -4.03 14.20
CA VAL A 266 5.51 -4.59 12.87
C VAL A 266 5.74 -6.11 12.87
N LEU A 267 6.83 -6.60 13.44
CA LEU A 267 7.10 -8.04 13.53
C LEU A 267 6.04 -8.77 14.38
N ASN A 268 5.65 -8.21 15.52
CA ASN A 268 4.58 -8.77 16.35
C ASN A 268 3.23 -8.80 15.61
N PHE A 269 2.93 -7.74 14.85
CA PHE A 269 1.74 -7.69 14.00
C PHE A 269 1.77 -8.80 12.94
N VAL A 270 2.86 -8.94 12.20
CA VAL A 270 3.04 -9.97 11.18
C VAL A 270 2.90 -11.37 11.78
N HIS A 271 3.54 -11.62 12.93
CA HIS A 271 3.48 -12.89 13.64
C HIS A 271 2.03 -13.28 14.02
N SER A 272 1.22 -12.33 14.47
CA SER A 272 -0.17 -12.59 14.89
C SER A 272 -1.06 -13.17 13.77
N PHE A 273 -0.71 -12.93 12.49
CA PHE A 273 -1.43 -13.48 11.35
C PHE A 273 -0.80 -14.78 10.80
N GLN A 274 0.34 -15.20 11.35
CA GLN A 274 1.07 -16.41 10.96
C GLN A 274 0.82 -17.61 11.88
N GLU A 275 0.44 -17.39 13.14
CA GLU A 275 0.26 -18.43 14.17
C GLU A 275 -0.76 -19.54 13.81
N GLY A 276 -1.57 -19.37 12.76
CA GLY A 276 -2.49 -20.42 12.28
C GLY A 276 -1.90 -21.43 11.29
N ALA A 277 -0.63 -21.29 10.88
CA ALA A 277 -0.01 -22.19 9.90
C ALA A 277 0.56 -23.47 10.50
N SER A 278 0.70 -23.56 11.82
CA SER A 278 1.21 -24.73 12.54
C SER A 278 0.11 -25.42 13.33
N THR A 279 -0.72 -26.23 12.67
CA THR A 279 -1.30 -27.41 13.32
C THR A 279 -0.27 -28.54 13.19
N PRO A 280 0.36 -29.04 14.26
CA PRO A 280 0.98 -30.34 14.19
C PRO A 280 -0.14 -31.37 14.06
N ASP A 281 -0.14 -32.14 12.98
CA ASP A 281 -0.89 -33.39 12.93
C ASP A 281 -0.40 -34.28 14.08
N VAL A 282 -1.13 -34.26 15.19
CA VAL A 282 -0.96 -35.25 16.25
C VAL A 282 -1.73 -36.47 15.81
N HIS A 283 -1.14 -37.32 14.97
CA HIS A 283 -1.42 -38.76 14.94
C HIS A 283 -0.26 -39.52 14.28
N THR A 284 0.46 -40.28 15.13
CA THR A 284 1.02 -41.61 14.82
C THR A 284 2.25 -41.67 13.92
N GLU A 285 3.47 -41.62 14.47
CA GLU A 285 4.27 -42.80 14.90
C GLU A 285 5.72 -42.39 15.23
N ALA A 286 6.27 -42.99 16.29
CA ALA A 286 7.61 -42.70 16.79
C ALA A 286 8.69 -43.23 15.84
N SER A 287 9.59 -42.36 15.35
CA SER A 287 10.95 -42.74 14.93
C SER A 287 11.84 -41.53 14.57
N PHE A 288 12.91 -41.39 15.37
CA PHE A 288 14.19 -40.68 15.17
C PHE A 288 14.21 -39.14 14.97
N PRO A 289 15.03 -38.39 15.75
CA PRO A 289 15.26 -36.98 15.51
C PRO A 289 16.24 -36.81 14.35
N SER A 290 15.73 -36.60 13.14
CA SER A 290 16.57 -36.12 12.04
C SER A 290 16.95 -34.67 12.32
N LEU A 291 18.20 -34.48 12.76
CA LEU A 291 18.97 -33.23 12.76
C LEU A 291 19.16 -32.70 11.32
N LEU A 292 18.07 -32.43 10.61
CA LEU A 292 18.09 -31.71 9.34
C LEU A 292 17.62 -30.29 9.61
N SER A 293 18.62 -29.45 9.86
CA SER A 293 18.66 -28.01 9.66
C SER A 293 17.34 -27.42 9.16
N GLN A 294 16.49 -26.96 10.09
CA GLN A 294 15.57 -25.88 9.73
C GLN A 294 16.44 -24.78 9.12
N PRO A 295 16.16 -24.29 7.89
CA PRO A 295 16.83 -23.10 7.43
C PRO A 295 16.55 -22.06 8.50
N SER A 296 17.63 -21.51 9.07
CA SER A 296 17.48 -20.47 10.07
C SER A 296 16.53 -19.41 9.50
N CYS A 297 15.64 -18.90 10.34
CA CYS A 297 14.71 -17.81 9.99
C CYS A 297 15.42 -16.60 9.34
N ALA A 298 16.75 -16.54 9.35
CA ALA A 298 17.58 -15.54 8.69
C ALA A 298 17.62 -15.61 7.16
N ASP A 299 17.29 -16.75 6.51
CA ASP A 299 17.42 -16.93 5.04
C ASP A 299 16.12 -16.73 4.25
N LEU A 300 14.98 -16.61 4.93
CA LEU A 300 13.68 -16.40 4.30
C LEU A 300 13.36 -14.91 4.35
N GLY A 301 13.06 -14.30 3.20
CA GLY A 301 12.70 -12.88 3.05
C GLY A 301 11.41 -12.50 3.81
N VAL A 302 10.69 -11.47 3.36
CA VAL A 302 9.42 -11.08 4.01
C VAL A 302 8.45 -12.28 4.00
N PRO A 303 7.91 -12.67 5.17
CA PRO A 303 7.14 -13.91 5.27
C PRO A 303 5.79 -13.79 4.55
N LEU A 304 5.41 -14.83 3.81
CA LEU A 304 4.16 -14.86 3.04
C LEU A 304 2.92 -14.93 3.93
N PRO A 305 1.76 -14.40 3.49
CA PRO A 305 0.51 -14.53 4.22
C PRO A 305 0.01 -15.98 4.19
N ALA A 306 -0.16 -16.58 5.37
CA ALA A 306 -0.75 -17.91 5.52
C ALA A 306 -2.28 -17.89 5.39
N LYS A 307 -2.90 -16.76 5.69
CA LYS A 307 -4.35 -16.55 5.68
C LYS A 307 -4.70 -15.43 4.70
N ASN A 308 -5.90 -15.52 4.13
CA ASN A 308 -6.48 -14.40 3.42
C ASN A 308 -6.95 -13.35 4.43
N LEU A 309 -6.64 -12.08 4.22
CA LEU A 309 -6.99 -10.99 5.13
C LEU A 309 -7.81 -9.94 4.41
N ILE A 310 -8.84 -9.43 5.07
CA ILE A 310 -9.69 -8.36 4.56
C ILE A 310 -9.67 -7.17 5.53
N PHE A 311 -9.39 -5.99 4.99
CA PHE A 311 -9.56 -4.72 5.66
C PHE A 311 -10.83 -4.05 5.11
N LYS A 312 -11.82 -3.88 5.98
CA LYS A 312 -13.09 -3.23 5.65
C LYS A 312 -13.63 -2.53 6.89
N ASP A 313 -14.23 -1.36 6.71
CA ASP A 313 -14.92 -0.62 7.79
C ASP A 313 -14.01 -0.41 9.03
N GLY A 314 -12.73 -0.11 8.79
CA GLY A 314 -11.72 0.16 9.82
C GLY A 314 -11.16 -1.08 10.55
N THR A 315 -11.57 -2.29 10.16
CA THR A 315 -11.16 -3.53 10.82
C THR A 315 -10.41 -4.46 9.86
N LEU A 316 -9.27 -4.98 10.32
CA LEU A 316 -8.52 -6.05 9.63
C LEU A 316 -8.92 -7.40 10.23
N SER A 317 -9.36 -8.34 9.39
CA SER A 317 -9.83 -9.67 9.81
C SER A 317 -9.50 -10.76 8.78
N GLU A 318 -9.69 -12.02 9.14
CA GLU A 318 -9.50 -13.16 8.23
C GLU A 318 -10.66 -13.26 7.22
N TRP A 319 -10.33 -13.38 5.93
CA TRP A 319 -11.30 -13.56 4.86
C TRP A 319 -11.52 -15.04 4.54
N ARG A 320 -12.74 -15.53 4.78
CA ARG A 320 -13.11 -16.96 4.59
C ARG A 320 -13.78 -17.28 3.26
N GLY A 321 -13.67 -16.40 2.26
CA GLY A 321 -14.16 -16.68 0.91
C GLY A 321 -15.67 -16.60 0.69
N ARG A 322 -16.47 -16.25 1.70
CA ARG A 322 -17.91 -16.02 1.56
C ARG A 322 -18.24 -14.55 1.77
N SER A 323 -18.86 -13.92 0.78
CA SER A 323 -19.73 -12.77 1.05
C SER A 323 -20.79 -13.24 2.07
N PRO A 324 -21.02 -12.55 3.19
CA PRO A 324 -22.18 -12.86 4.01
C PRO A 324 -23.40 -12.64 3.12
N SER A 325 -24.04 -13.75 2.72
CA SER A 325 -25.37 -13.71 2.14
C SER A 325 -26.24 -12.98 3.15
N THR A 326 -26.73 -11.79 2.78
CA THR A 326 -27.77 -11.09 3.50
C THR A 326 -29.03 -11.96 3.47
N LEU A 327 -29.12 -12.91 4.41
CA LEU A 327 -30.40 -13.48 4.81
C LEU A 327 -31.15 -12.32 5.47
N ARG A 328 -31.97 -11.62 4.68
CA ARG A 328 -33.07 -10.83 5.22
C ARG A 328 -33.92 -11.82 6.01
N ALA A 329 -33.80 -11.80 7.33
CA ALA A 329 -34.81 -12.37 8.20
C ALA A 329 -36.09 -11.59 7.91
N ALA A 330 -36.97 -12.18 7.11
CA ALA A 330 -38.35 -11.75 7.06
C ALA A 330 -38.96 -12.17 8.40
N ASP A 331 -39.17 -11.21 9.28
CA ASP A 331 -40.04 -11.36 10.44
C ASP A 331 -41.45 -11.72 9.94
N LEU A 332 -41.74 -13.01 9.88
CA LEU A 332 -43.09 -13.52 9.81
C LEU A 332 -43.72 -13.34 11.19
N HIS A 333 -44.38 -12.19 11.37
CA HIS A 333 -45.49 -12.08 12.31
C HIS A 333 -46.53 -13.14 11.92
N VAL A 334 -46.76 -14.09 12.81
CA VAL A 334 -48.00 -14.87 12.83
C VAL A 334 -48.68 -14.58 14.16
N GLN A 335 -49.92 -14.08 14.01
CA GLN A 335 -50.91 -13.80 15.05
C GLN A 335 -51.29 -15.03 15.86
#